data_AF-A0A060ZFE7-F1
#
_entry.id   AF-A0A060ZFE7-F1
#
_cell.length_a   1.000
_cell.length_b   1.000
_cell.length_c   1.000
_cell.angle_alpha   90.00
_cell.angle_beta   90.00
_cell.angle_gamma   90.00
#
_symmetry.space_group_name_H-M   'P 1'
#
loop_
_entity.id
_entity.type
_entity.pdbx_description
1 polymer ?
#
loop_
_entity_poly.entity_id
_entity_poly.type
_entity_poly.pdbx_seq_one_letter_code
_entity_poly.pdbx_strand_id
1 'polypeptide(L)'
;MVFVFRFLVFVVAAQRVWVDESKDFVCNTAQPGCVNVCYDHIFPISHIRLWALQLIFVTCPSLMVVAHVTLREEKDSKYSAMHEGSHLYANPGKKRGGLWWTYLVRY
;
A
#
# COMPACT_ATOMS: atom_id res chain seq x y z
N MET A 1 2.51 -4.61 -14.19
CA MET A 1 3.19 -5.93 -14.18
C MET A 1 4.15 -6.08 -13.00
N VAL A 2 5.21 -5.27 -12.88
CA VAL A 2 6.21 -5.40 -11.79
C VAL A 2 5.62 -5.25 -10.39
N PHE A 3 4.73 -4.27 -10.19
CA PHE A 3 4.07 -4.06 -8.90
C PHE A 3 3.20 -5.25 -8.45
N VAL A 4 2.40 -5.80 -9.37
CA VAL A 4 1.54 -6.97 -9.11
C VAL A 4 2.39 -8.21 -8.82
N PHE A 5 3.47 -8.40 -9.57
CA PHE A 5 4.44 -9.47 -9.31
C PHE A 5 5.10 -9.33 -7.93
N ARG A 6 5.60 -8.13 -7.57
CA ARG A 6 6.18 -7.90 -6.23
C ARG A 6 5.16 -8.10 -5.11
N PHE A 7 3.91 -7.69 -5.31
CA PHE A 7 2.83 -7.90 -4.35
C PHE A 7 2.52 -9.39 -4.19
N LEU A 8 2.40 -10.15 -5.28
CA LEU A 8 2.18 -11.60 -5.23
C LEU A 8 3.33 -12.34 -4.55
N VAL A 9 4.58 -12.01 -4.89
CA VAL A 9 5.77 -12.58 -4.25
C VAL A 9 5.77 -12.28 -2.75
N PHE A 10 5.43 -11.04 -2.35
CA PHE A 10 5.32 -10.69 -0.93
C PHE A 10 4.24 -11.49 -0.22
N VAL A 11 3.03 -11.63 -0.78
CA VAL A 11 1.94 -12.40 -0.16
C VAL A 11 2.33 -13.87 0.01
N VAL A 12 2.90 -14.49 -1.02
CA VAL A 12 3.35 -15.90 -0.99
C VAL A 12 4.49 -16.10 0.01
N ALA A 13 5.50 -15.22 0.00
CA ALA A 13 6.63 -15.32 0.92
C ALA A 13 6.21 -15.02 2.37
N ALA A 14 5.34 -14.03 2.58
CA ALA A 14 4.83 -13.67 3.90
C ALA A 14 4.09 -14.82 4.58
N GLN A 15 3.28 -15.57 3.82
CA GLN A 15 2.56 -16.73 4.36
C GLN A 15 3.47 -17.93 4.65
N ARG A 16 4.56 -18.12 3.89
CA ARG A 16 5.36 -19.36 3.92
C ARG A 16 6.64 -19.28 4.75
N VAL A 17 7.30 -18.11 4.85
CA VAL A 17 8.66 -18.00 5.42
C VAL A 17 8.64 -17.38 6.82
N TRP A 18 7.75 -16.42 7.07
CA TRP A 18 7.84 -15.57 8.26
C TRP A 18 6.88 -15.92 9.38
N VAL A 19 5.94 -16.84 9.15
CA VAL A 19 5.22 -17.50 10.25
C VAL A 19 6.18 -18.37 11.08
N ASP A 20 7.32 -18.78 10.51
CA ASP A 20 8.24 -19.75 11.10
C ASP A 20 9.58 -19.14 11.57
N GLU A 21 10.02 -17.97 11.08
CA GLU A 21 11.28 -17.32 11.54
C GLU A 21 11.34 -17.07 13.05
N SER A 22 10.22 -16.71 13.69
CA SER A 22 10.19 -16.49 15.15
C SER A 22 10.18 -17.79 15.96
N LYS A 23 9.78 -18.90 15.35
CA LYS A 23 9.69 -20.22 16.00
C LYS A 23 11.01 -21.00 15.91
N ASP A 24 11.75 -20.82 14.82
CA ASP A 24 13.05 -21.46 14.61
C ASP A 24 14.21 -20.74 15.32
N PHE A 25 13.95 -19.60 15.98
CA PHE A 25 14.94 -18.88 16.75
C PHE A 25 15.22 -19.57 18.09
N VAL A 26 16.38 -20.23 18.20
CA VAL A 26 16.80 -20.98 19.40
C VAL A 26 17.79 -20.15 20.22
N CYS A 27 17.52 -20.03 21.53
CA CYS A 27 18.41 -19.38 22.48
C CYS A 27 19.03 -20.43 23.41
N ASN A 28 20.35 -20.36 23.65
CA ASN A 28 21.08 -21.33 24.48
C ASN A 28 20.92 -21.05 25.98
N THR A 29 19.67 -21.00 26.45
CA THR A 29 19.34 -20.77 27.86
C THR A 29 17.99 -21.39 28.20
N ALA A 30 17.86 -21.93 29.41
CA ALA A 30 16.60 -22.48 29.93
C ALA A 30 15.68 -21.40 30.55
N GLN A 31 16.11 -20.13 30.53
CA GLN A 31 15.35 -19.03 31.12
C GLN A 31 14.05 -18.77 30.32
N PRO A 32 12.86 -18.89 30.95
CA PRO A 32 11.60 -18.62 30.27
C PRO A 32 11.52 -17.15 29.83
N GLY A 33 11.10 -16.92 28.59
CA GLY A 33 10.96 -15.58 28.01
C GLY A 33 12.23 -14.98 27.40
N CYS A 34 13.42 -15.59 27.58
CA CYS A 34 14.66 -15.06 27.00
C CYS A 34 14.63 -15.04 25.46
N VAL A 35 14.05 -16.07 24.84
CA VAL A 35 13.88 -16.16 23.38
C VAL A 35 13.13 -14.94 22.83
N ASN A 36 12.03 -14.52 23.46
CA ASN A 36 11.26 -13.36 23.03
C ASN A 36 12.05 -12.05 23.12
N VAL A 37 12.78 -11.85 24.23
CA VAL A 37 13.59 -10.63 24.43
C VAL A 37 14.77 -10.58 23.46
N CYS A 38 15.46 -11.71 23.27
CA CYS A 38 16.58 -11.79 22.32
C CYS A 38 16.12 -11.61 20.87
N TYR A 39 14.97 -12.19 20.51
CA TYR A 39 14.40 -12.02 19.17
C TYR A 39 14.04 -10.55 18.89
N ASP A 40 13.38 -9.87 19.83
CA ASP A 40 13.03 -8.44 19.69
C ASP A 40 14.26 -7.53 19.67
N HIS A 41 15.33 -7.90 20.41
CA HIS A 41 16.55 -7.13 20.45
C HIS A 41 17.41 -7.26 19.17
N ILE A 42 17.50 -8.47 18.60
CA ILE A 42 18.27 -8.72 17.36
C ILE A 42 17.49 -8.27 16.13
N PHE A 43 16.16 -8.39 16.16
CA PHE A 43 15.27 -8.03 15.04
C PHE A 43 14.22 -6.99 15.46
N PRO A 44 14.63 -5.75 15.82
CA PRO A 44 13.69 -4.71 16.26
C PRO A 44 12.66 -4.35 15.17
N ILE A 45 13.03 -4.51 13.90
CA ILE A 45 12.10 -4.47 12.77
C ILE A 45 12.39 -5.66 11.87
N SER A 46 11.43 -6.57 11.75
CA SER A 46 11.56 -7.73 10.85
C SER A 46 11.51 -7.30 9.38
N HIS A 47 12.13 -8.11 8.53
CA HIS A 47 12.18 -7.86 7.09
C HIS A 47 10.78 -7.75 6.48
N ILE A 48 9.78 -8.52 6.95
CA ILE A 48 8.37 -8.30 6.57
C ILE A 48 7.88 -6.91 6.84
N ARG A 49 8.12 -6.38 8.04
CA ARG A 49 7.57 -5.08 8.42
C ARG A 49 8.13 -3.99 7.50
N LEU A 50 9.41 -4.07 7.14
CA LEU A 50 10.01 -3.17 6.15
C LEU A 50 9.39 -3.33 4.75
N TRP A 51 9.23 -4.57 4.27
CA TRP A 51 8.60 -4.83 2.97
C TRP A 51 7.12 -4.42 2.93
N ALA A 52 6.39 -4.62 4.02
CA ALA A 52 5.00 -4.18 4.17
C ALA A 52 4.91 -2.65 4.13
N LEU A 53 5.78 -1.94 4.85
CA LEU A 53 5.87 -0.48 4.79
C LEU A 53 6.20 -0.02 3.37
N GLN A 54 7.17 -0.65 2.70
CA GLN A 54 7.52 -0.33 1.32
C GLN A 54 6.33 -0.53 0.37
N LEU A 55 5.56 -1.61 0.53
CA LEU A 55 4.33 -1.81 -0.24
C LEU A 55 3.31 -0.72 0.05
N ILE A 56 3.08 -0.35 1.31
CA ILE A 56 2.15 0.74 1.69
C ILE A 56 2.58 2.06 1.04
N PHE A 57 3.85 2.44 1.13
CA PHE A 57 4.34 3.67 0.49
C PHE A 57 4.19 3.65 -1.03
N VAL A 58 4.33 2.50 -1.68
CA VAL A 58 4.15 2.36 -3.12
C VAL A 58 2.65 2.24 -3.50
N THR A 59 1.77 1.70 -2.66
CA THR A 59 0.33 1.54 -2.96
C THR A 59 -0.45 2.83 -2.71
N CYS A 60 -0.13 3.53 -1.62
CA CYS A 60 -0.94 4.60 -1.06
C CYS A 60 -1.10 5.79 -2.02
N PRO A 61 -0.06 6.28 -2.74
CA PRO A 61 -0.23 7.37 -3.70
C PRO A 61 -1.17 6.99 -4.86
N SER A 62 -1.15 5.74 -5.34
CA SER A 62 -2.06 5.31 -6.41
C SER A 62 -3.49 5.21 -5.93
N LEU A 63 -3.70 4.68 -4.72
CA LEU A 63 -5.03 4.59 -4.14
C LEU A 63 -5.61 5.99 -3.89
N MET A 64 -4.79 6.91 -3.40
CA MET A 64 -5.18 8.32 -3.21
C MET A 64 -5.60 8.97 -4.52
N VAL A 65 -4.87 8.74 -5.62
CA VAL A 65 -5.21 9.29 -6.94
C VAL A 65 -6.52 8.71 -7.47
N VAL A 66 -6.70 7.39 -7.39
CA VAL A 66 -7.95 6.72 -7.82
C VAL A 66 -9.13 7.25 -6.99
N ALA A 67 -9.00 7.29 -5.67
CA ALA A 67 -10.03 7.80 -4.77
C ALA A 67 -10.38 9.26 -5.10
N HIS A 68 -9.39 10.12 -5.32
CA HIS A 68 -9.62 11.52 -5.68
C HIS A 68 -10.36 11.67 -7.02
N VAL A 69 -10.06 10.83 -8.02
CA VAL A 69 -10.78 10.82 -9.31
C VAL A 69 -12.23 10.39 -9.12
N THR A 70 -12.46 9.25 -8.46
CA THR A 70 -13.81 8.75 -8.21
C THR A 70 -14.66 9.76 -7.43
N LEU A 71 -14.09 10.40 -6.41
CA LEU A 71 -14.77 11.46 -5.66
C LEU A 71 -15.14 12.67 -6.52
N ARG A 72 -14.30 13.05 -7.49
CA ARG A 72 -14.62 14.13 -8.42
C ARG A 72 -15.72 13.74 -9.40
N GLU A 73 -15.67 12.53 -9.94
CA GLU A 73 -16.69 11.99 -10.84
C GLU A 73 -18.06 11.93 -10.17
N GLU A 74 -18.13 11.46 -8.92
CA GLU A 74 -19.38 11.44 -8.16
C GLU A 74 -19.96 12.83 -7.91
N LYS A 75 -19.10 13.80 -7.58
CA LYS A 75 -19.54 15.20 -7.37
C LYS A 75 -20.04 15.84 -8.66
N ASP A 76 -19.40 15.55 -9.78
CA ASP A 76 -19.77 16.07 -11.09
C ASP A 76 -21.06 15.42 -11.62
N SER A 77 -21.26 14.11 -11.38
CA SER A 77 -22.50 13.40 -11.68
C SER A 77 -23.70 13.96 -10.90
N LYS A 78 -23.51 14.24 -9.60
CA LYS A 78 -24.55 14.89 -8.78
C LYS A 78 -24.87 16.31 -9.27
N TYR A 79 -23.85 17.06 -9.67
CA TYR A 79 -24.02 18.43 -10.15
C TYR A 79 -24.75 18.49 -11.50
N SER A 80 -24.37 17.64 -12.45
CA SER A 80 -24.99 17.55 -13.77
C SER A 80 -26.45 17.09 -13.73
N ALA A 81 -26.81 16.21 -12.79
CA ALA A 81 -28.20 15.83 -12.53
C ALA A 81 -29.05 17.02 -12.02
N MET A 82 -28.43 17.97 -11.33
CA MET A 82 -29.10 19.11 -10.71
C MET A 82 -29.16 20.35 -11.63
N HIS A 83 -28.25 20.46 -12.60
CA HIS A 83 -28.14 21.60 -13.52
C HIS A 83 -28.29 21.22 -15.00
N GLU A 84 -29.31 20.42 -15.34
CA GLU A 84 -29.69 20.05 -16.73
C GLU A 84 -28.49 19.68 -17.64
N GLY A 85 -27.55 18.89 -17.12
CA GLY A 85 -26.40 18.41 -17.88
C GLY A 85 -25.19 19.36 -17.95
N SER A 86 -25.20 20.48 -17.22
CA SER A 86 -23.98 21.28 -17.06
C SER A 86 -23.01 20.59 -16.09
N HIS A 87 -21.74 20.47 -16.48
CA HIS A 87 -20.70 19.83 -15.67
C HIS A 87 -19.94 20.85 -14.83
N LEU A 88 -19.67 20.53 -13.56
CA LEU A 88 -18.92 21.38 -12.65
C LEU A 88 -17.43 21.42 -13.02
N TYR A 89 -16.92 20.31 -13.58
CA TYR A 89 -15.54 20.20 -14.06
C TYR A 89 -15.51 20.04 -15.59
N ALA A 90 -14.67 20.83 -16.26
CA ALA A 90 -14.47 20.72 -17.71
C ALA A 90 -13.80 19.39 -18.07
N ASN A 91 -14.60 18.39 -18.46
CA ASN A 91 -14.20 17.03 -18.84
C ASN A 91 -13.62 16.19 -17.67
N PRO A 92 -14.44 15.61 -16.79
CA PRO A 92 -13.97 14.77 -15.67
C PRO A 92 -13.13 13.56 -16.14
N GLY A 93 -13.44 12.98 -17.30
CA GLY A 93 -12.70 11.84 -17.86
C GLY A 93 -11.40 12.19 -18.60
N LYS A 94 -11.09 13.49 -18.82
CA LYS A 94 -9.93 13.90 -19.63
C LYS A 94 -8.70 14.03 -18.73
N LYS A 95 -7.84 13.02 -18.76
CA LYS A 95 -6.53 13.02 -18.08
C LYS A 95 -5.62 14.10 -18.68
N ARG A 96 -5.67 15.36 -18.22
CA ARG A 96 -4.69 16.41 -18.58
C ARG A 96 -4.25 17.24 -17.37
N GLY A 97 -2.96 17.58 -17.34
CA GLY A 97 -2.34 18.47 -16.36
C GLY A 97 -2.05 17.81 -15.00
N GLY A 98 -2.88 18.10 -13.99
CA GLY A 98 -2.64 17.66 -12.61
C GLY A 98 -2.70 16.15 -12.39
N LEU A 99 -3.56 15.44 -13.13
CA LEU A 99 -3.66 13.97 -13.05
C LEU A 99 -2.49 13.24 -13.72
N TRP A 100 -1.83 13.88 -14.68
CA TRP A 100 -0.56 13.41 -15.23
C TRP A 100 0.58 13.62 -14.25
N TRP A 101 0.58 14.76 -13.55
CA TRP A 101 1.57 15.04 -12.50
C TRP A 101 1.53 14.01 -11.37
N THR A 102 0.34 13.58 -10.93
CA THR A 102 0.24 12.52 -9.91
C THR A 102 0.68 11.13 -10.39
N TYR A 103 0.65 10.88 -11.71
CA TYR A 103 1.23 9.68 -12.33
C TYR A 103 2.73 9.81 -12.62
N LEU A 104 3.24 11.01 -12.90
CA LEU A 104 4.64 11.30 -13.18
C LEU A 104 5.48 11.43 -11.90
N VAL A 105 4.94 12.00 -10.82
CA VAL A 105 5.59 12.06 -9.48
C VAL A 105 5.75 10.66 -8.86
N ARG A 106 5.16 9.63 -9.46
CA ARG A 106 5.32 8.23 -9.10
C ARG A 106 6.52 7.55 -9.80
N TYR A 107 7.26 8.25 -10.66
CA TYR A 107 8.52 7.81 -11.27
C TYR A 107 9.70 8.65 -10.80
#